data_AF-A0A6F7W7U3-F1
#
_entry.id   AF-A0A6F7W7U3-F1
#
_cell.length_a   1.000
_cell.length_b   1.000
_cell.length_c   1.000
_cell.angle_alpha   90.00
_cell.angle_beta   90.00
_cell.angle_gamma   90.00
#
_symmetry.space_group_name_H-M   'P 1'
#
loop_
_entity.id
_entity.type
_entity.pdbx_description
1 polymer ?
#
loop_
_entity_poly.entity_id
_entity_poly.type
_entity_poly.pdbx_seq_one_letter_code
_entity_poly.pdbx_strand_id
1 'polypeptide(L)'
;MAGGLALAQALEAQRMAAAEAVQLHGGIGFTWEHEAHLYFKRAASDELLFGPVHRLRARAAEREGLFGATDRPPYGDHRGRRGNDGPDKRARPDGRDGRDGPRKAVTV
;
A
#
# COMPACT_ATOMS: atom_id res chain seq x y z
N MET A 1 10.52 23.82 8.16
CA MET A 1 9.60 22.78 7.67
C MET A 1 9.70 21.55 8.57
N ALA A 2 9.06 21.56 9.75
CA ALA A 2 9.19 20.48 10.75
C ALA A 2 7.89 19.70 11.02
N GLY A 3 6.75 20.19 10.51
CA GLY A 3 5.42 19.70 10.92
C GLY A 3 5.17 18.21 10.66
N GLY A 4 5.58 17.68 9.51
CA GLY A 4 5.38 16.26 9.18
C GLY A 4 6.19 15.31 10.06
N LEU A 5 7.46 15.64 10.33
CA LEU A 5 8.31 14.87 11.24
C LEU A 5 7.88 15.02 12.70
N ALA A 6 7.49 16.23 13.11
CA ALA A 6 6.96 16.47 14.44
C ALA A 6 5.68 15.66 14.68
N LEU A 7 4.75 15.65 13.72
CA LEU A 7 3.54 14.83 13.79
C LEU A 7 3.87 13.34 13.84
N ALA A 8 4.78 12.87 12.98
CA ALA A 8 5.25 11.48 12.99
C ALA A 8 5.76 11.06 14.38
N GLN A 9 6.58 11.90 15.00
CA GLN A 9 7.12 11.63 16.33
C GLN A 9 6.04 11.68 17.42
N ALA A 10 5.13 12.65 17.36
CA ALA A 10 4.05 12.78 18.32
C ALA A 10 3.12 11.56 18.29
N LEU A 11 2.75 11.06 17.11
CA LEU A 11 1.88 9.89 16.97
C LEU A 11 2.53 8.61 17.48
N GLU A 12 3.83 8.41 17.21
CA GLU A 12 4.58 7.28 17.76
C GLU A 12 4.62 7.32 19.30
N ALA A 13 4.96 8.49 19.86
CA ALA A 13 5.03 8.68 21.31
C ALA A 13 3.65 8.48 21.97
N GLN A 14 2.59 9.02 21.38
CA GLN A 14 1.22 8.86 21.86
C GLN A 14 0.80 7.39 21.88
N ARG A 15 1.11 6.63 20.83
CA ARG A 15 0.80 5.19 20.76
C ARG A 15 1.51 4.42 21.85
N MET A 16 2.81 4.65 22.05
CA MET A 16 3.59 3.97 23.09
C MET A 16 3.08 4.33 24.48
N ALA A 17 2.94 5.62 24.79
CA ALA A 17 2.51 6.10 26.09
C ALA A 17 1.10 5.60 26.45
N ALA A 18 0.16 5.61 25.50
CA ALA A 18 -1.19 5.11 25.76
C ALA A 18 -1.23 3.59 25.99
N ALA A 19 -0.41 2.82 25.26
CA ALA A 19 -0.31 1.38 25.46
C ALA A 19 0.31 1.06 26.83
N GLU A 20 1.42 1.72 27.19
CA GLU A 20 2.07 1.57 28.48
C GLU A 20 1.15 1.97 29.64
N ALA A 21 0.40 3.08 29.49
CA ALA A 21 -0.58 3.49 30.48
C ALA A 21 -1.62 2.39 30.74
N VAL A 22 -2.13 1.70 29.71
CA VAL A 22 -3.04 0.56 29.93
C VAL A 22 -2.34 -0.57 30.69
N GLN A 23 -1.09 -0.91 30.34
CA GLN A 23 -0.36 -2.01 30.98
C GLN A 23 -0.01 -1.72 32.44
N LEU A 24 0.42 -0.50 32.76
CA LEU A 24 0.76 -0.09 34.13
C LEU A 24 -0.44 -0.16 35.09
N HIS A 25 -1.64 0.09 34.58
CA HIS A 25 -2.87 0.02 35.35
C HIS A 25 -3.46 -1.40 35.40
N GLY A 26 -2.97 -2.35 34.58
CA GLY A 26 -3.56 -3.67 34.49
C GLY A 26 -5.03 -3.63 34.08
N GLY A 27 -5.86 -4.52 34.64
CA GLY A 27 -7.28 -4.63 34.27
C GLY A 27 -8.08 -3.32 34.42
N ILE A 28 -7.79 -2.52 35.45
CA ILE A 28 -8.50 -1.24 35.70
C ILE A 28 -8.24 -0.20 34.61
N GLY A 29 -7.11 -0.32 33.88
CA GLY A 29 -6.79 0.53 32.75
C GLY A 29 -7.77 0.39 31.58
N PHE A 30 -8.52 -0.73 31.51
CA PHE A 30 -9.47 -1.05 30.44
C PHE A 30 -10.94 -1.02 30.90
N THR A 31 -11.21 -1.03 32.21
CA THR A 31 -12.56 -1.22 32.78
C THR A 31 -13.18 0.04 33.36
N TRP A 32 -12.93 1.22 32.78
CA TRP A 32 -13.58 2.51 33.08
C TRP A 32 -13.15 3.25 34.35
N GLU A 33 -12.48 2.60 35.28
CA GLU A 33 -11.96 3.27 36.50
C GLU A 33 -10.77 4.20 36.22
N HIS A 34 -10.11 4.02 35.08
CA HIS A 34 -9.03 4.88 34.61
C HIS A 34 -9.22 5.27 33.15
N GLU A 35 -8.91 6.53 32.80
CA GLU A 35 -9.12 7.08 31.44
C GLU A 35 -8.11 6.57 30.38
N ALA A 36 -7.14 5.73 30.76
CA ALA A 36 -6.09 5.22 29.87
C ALA A 36 -6.65 4.59 28.57
N HIS A 37 -7.76 3.85 28.69
CA HIS A 37 -8.44 3.26 27.55
C HIS A 37 -8.97 4.30 26.53
N LEU A 38 -9.30 5.53 26.95
CA LEU A 38 -9.72 6.60 26.04
C LEU A 38 -8.54 7.05 25.18
N TYR A 39 -7.37 7.24 25.79
CA TYR A 39 -6.14 7.62 25.07
C TYR A 39 -5.67 6.52 24.13
N PHE A 40 -5.83 5.25 24.50
CA PHE A 40 -5.51 4.12 23.63
C PHE A 40 -6.42 4.10 22.37
N LYS A 41 -7.74 4.27 22.55
CA LYS A 41 -8.69 4.38 21.44
C LYS A 41 -8.42 5.60 20.56
N ARG A 42 -8.03 6.72 21.18
CA ARG A 42 -7.64 7.94 20.47
C ARG A 42 -6.38 7.72 19.62
N ALA A 43 -5.33 7.12 20.17
CA ALA A 43 -4.11 6.83 19.44
C ALA A 43 -4.38 5.98 18.18
N ALA A 44 -5.25 4.97 18.29
CA ALA A 44 -5.68 4.18 17.13
C ALA A 44 -6.46 5.01 16.10
N SER A 45 -7.32 5.92 16.57
CA SER A 45 -8.09 6.83 15.70
C SER A 45 -7.20 7.86 14.99
N ASP A 46 -6.19 8.38 15.68
CA ASP A 46 -5.22 9.33 15.13
C ASP A 46 -4.35 8.65 14.05
N GLU A 47 -3.96 7.39 14.22
CA GLU A 47 -3.25 6.60 13.19
C GLU A 47 -4.10 6.41 11.93
N LEU A 48 -5.42 6.24 12.06
CA LEU A 48 -6.33 6.18 10.92
C LEU A 48 -6.51 7.53 10.24
N LEU A 49 -6.56 8.62 11.01
CA LEU A 49 -6.77 9.98 10.51
C LEU A 49 -5.56 10.51 9.74
N PHE A 50 -4.35 10.32 10.27
CA PHE A 50 -3.11 10.85 9.70
C PHE A 50 -2.38 9.83 8.82
N GLY A 51 -2.79 8.57 8.88
CA GLY A 51 -2.11 7.46 8.24
C GLY A 51 -0.86 7.01 9.02
N PRO A 52 -0.20 5.95 8.55
CA PRO A 52 0.91 5.36 9.26
C PRO A 52 2.13 6.30 9.29
N VAL A 53 2.80 6.36 10.44
CA VAL A 53 3.91 7.28 10.76
C VAL A 53 5.04 7.25 9.71
N HIS A 54 5.35 6.09 9.13
CA HIS A 54 6.39 5.96 8.11
C HIS A 54 6.10 6.79 6.85
N ARG A 55 4.83 7.01 6.48
CA ARG A 55 4.46 7.85 5.33
C ARG A 55 4.69 9.32 5.61
N LEU A 56 4.44 9.76 6.84
CA LEU A 56 4.72 11.13 7.26
C LEU A 56 6.23 11.41 7.23
N ARG A 57 7.05 10.45 7.68
CA ARG A 57 8.52 10.50 7.58
C ARG A 57 8.99 10.51 6.12
N ALA A 58 8.47 9.63 5.27
CA ALA A 58 8.80 9.57 3.85
C ALA A 58 8.47 10.88 3.14
N ARG A 59 7.27 11.44 3.34
CA ARG A 59 6.86 12.72 2.74
C ARG A 59 7.73 13.89 3.21
N ALA A 60 8.17 13.88 4.46
CA ALA A 60 9.11 14.88 4.94
C ALA A 60 10.48 14.73 4.27
N ALA A 61 10.97 13.51 4.12
CA ALA A 61 12.24 13.24 3.44
C ALA A 61 12.22 13.60 1.95
N GLU A 62 11.11 13.32 1.25
CA GLU A 62 10.89 13.73 -0.15
C GLU A 62 10.94 15.26 -0.30
N ARG A 63 10.29 15.99 0.61
CA ARG A 63 10.27 17.46 0.59
C ARG A 63 11.66 18.08 0.79
N GLU A 64 12.48 17.45 1.60
CA GLU A 64 13.87 17.89 1.86
C GLU A 64 14.87 17.27 0.86
N GLY A 65 14.41 16.44 -0.08
CA GLY A 65 15.26 15.81 -1.10
C GLY A 65 16.29 14.83 -0.52
N LEU A 66 16.02 14.23 0.65
CA LEU A 66 17.00 13.39 1.36
C LEU A 66 17.33 12.08 0.62
N PHE A 67 16.41 11.59 -0.23
CA PHE A 67 16.59 10.35 -0.99
C PHE A 67 16.50 10.65 -2.49
N GLY A 68 17.66 10.80 -3.15
CA GLY A 68 17.77 10.95 -4.60
C GLY A 68 17.67 9.61 -5.35
N ALA A 69 17.66 9.64 -6.69
CA ALA A 69 17.52 8.48 -7.59
C ALA A 69 18.62 7.39 -7.49
N THR A 70 19.52 7.48 -6.50
CA THR A 70 20.78 6.73 -6.43
C THR A 70 20.77 5.55 -5.47
N ASP A 71 19.68 5.23 -4.77
CA ASP A 71 19.57 3.96 -4.04
C ASP A 71 19.30 2.75 -4.96
N ARG A 72 19.83 2.79 -6.20
CA ARG A 72 19.95 1.59 -7.02
C ARG A 72 21.04 0.73 -6.35
N PRO A 73 20.71 -0.45 -5.82
CA PRO A 73 21.74 -1.31 -5.24
C PRO A 73 22.84 -1.57 -6.27
N PRO A 74 24.12 -1.63 -5.87
CA PRO A 74 25.25 -1.83 -6.78
C PRO A 74 25.19 -3.17 -7.53
N TYR A 75 24.30 -4.07 -7.12
CA TYR A 75 24.00 -5.29 -7.84
C TYR A 75 22.81 -5.07 -8.78
N GLY A 76 23.09 -5.04 -10.09
CA GLY A 76 22.12 -4.71 -11.12
C GLY A 76 20.89 -5.61 -11.13
N ASP A 77 19.75 -5.04 -11.52
CA ASP A 77 18.53 -5.77 -11.82
C ASP A 77 18.77 -6.77 -12.97
N HIS A 78 18.90 -8.04 -12.62
CA HIS A 78 18.97 -9.16 -13.56
C HIS A 78 17.59 -9.64 -14.02
N ARG A 79 16.53 -8.85 -13.86
CA ARG A 79 15.27 -9.11 -14.59
C ARG A 79 15.44 -8.70 -16.04
N GLY A 80 16.19 -9.55 -16.73
CA GLY A 80 16.35 -9.54 -18.15
C GLY A 80 15.00 -9.49 -18.85
N ARG A 81 14.99 -8.70 -19.91
CA ARG A 81 14.28 -8.97 -21.16
C ARG A 81 14.07 -10.48 -21.34
N ARG A 82 12.89 -11.01 -21.00
CA ARG A 82 12.33 -12.11 -21.76
C ARG A 82 11.44 -11.47 -22.81
N GLY A 83 11.99 -11.33 -24.01
CA GLY A 83 11.20 -11.07 -25.20
C GLY A 83 10.15 -12.18 -25.32
N ASN A 84 8.89 -11.78 -25.31
CA ASN A 84 7.83 -12.58 -25.89
C ASN A 84 7.38 -11.87 -27.17
N ASP A 85 8.32 -11.74 -28.11
CA ASP A 85 7.99 -11.43 -29.50
C ASP A 85 7.58 -12.76 -30.15
N GLY A 86 6.37 -13.20 -29.84
CA GLY A 86 5.73 -14.28 -30.58
C GLY A 86 5.60 -13.89 -32.05
N PRO A 87 5.69 -14.84 -33.01
CA PRO A 87 5.69 -14.51 -34.42
C PRO A 87 4.41 -13.77 -34.82
N ASP A 88 4.60 -12.62 -35.47
CA ASP A 88 3.55 -11.75 -36.00
C ASP A 88 2.64 -12.50 -36.98
N LYS A 89 1.37 -12.70 -36.60
CA LYS A 89 0.36 -13.42 -37.41
C LYS A 89 -0.26 -12.56 -38.53
N ARG A 90 0.37 -11.47 -38.97
CA ARG A 90 -0.22 -10.55 -39.96
C ARG A 90 0.56 -10.50 -41.29
N ALA A 91 0.50 -11.58 -42.08
CA ALA A 91 0.70 -11.56 -43.53
C ALA A 91 0.01 -12.82 -44.14
N ARG A 92 -1.31 -12.77 -44.47
CA ARG A 92 -1.97 -12.58 -45.80
C ARG A 92 -1.68 -13.70 -46.83
N PRO A 93 -2.58 -14.04 -47.81
CA PRO A 93 -3.71 -13.25 -48.31
C PRO A 93 -5.05 -13.99 -48.56
N ASP A 94 -6.02 -13.14 -48.90
CA ASP A 94 -7.33 -13.28 -49.52
C ASP A 94 -7.47 -14.36 -50.63
N GLY A 95 -8.65 -15.01 -50.71
CA GLY A 95 -8.93 -16.01 -51.75
C GLY A 95 -10.20 -16.84 -51.59
N ARG A 96 -11.37 -16.19 -51.61
CA ARG A 96 -12.64 -16.59 -52.27
C ARG A 96 -13.24 -18.02 -52.16
N ASP A 97 -14.52 -17.99 -51.78
CA ASP A 97 -15.69 -18.54 -52.49
C ASP A 97 -16.28 -19.90 -52.05
N GLY A 98 -17.60 -19.89 -51.88
CA GLY A 98 -18.42 -21.00 -52.37
C GLY A 98 -19.18 -21.84 -51.36
N ARG A 99 -20.42 -21.40 -51.11
CA ARG A 99 -21.66 -22.21 -51.11
C ARG A 99 -22.12 -23.00 -49.88
N ASP A 100 -23.44 -22.87 -49.73
CA ASP A 100 -24.45 -23.85 -49.32
C ASP A 100 -24.74 -24.12 -47.83
N GLY A 101 -25.70 -23.35 -47.32
CA GLY A 101 -27.06 -23.91 -47.16
C GLY A 101 -27.50 -24.28 -45.74
N PRO A 102 -28.79 -24.09 -45.38
CA PRO A 102 -29.26 -24.10 -44.00
C PRO A 102 -29.67 -25.50 -43.55
N ARG A 103 -29.34 -25.90 -42.31
CA ARG A 103 -30.04 -27.01 -41.63
C ARG A 103 -30.27 -26.74 -40.15
N LYS A 104 -31.43 -27.20 -39.73
CA LYS A 104 -32.22 -26.83 -38.55
C LYS A 104 -31.83 -27.59 -37.28
N ALA A 105 -32.47 -27.12 -36.20
CA ALA A 105 -33.13 -27.89 -35.13
C ALA A 105 -32.38 -28.10 -33.81
N VAL A 106 -32.86 -27.38 -32.79
CA VAL A 106 -33.57 -27.88 -31.57
C VAL A 106 -33.01 -29.13 -30.89
N THR A 107 -33.01 -29.08 -29.54
CA THR A 107 -33.34 -30.15 -28.54
C THR A 107 -32.32 -30.06 -27.40
N VAL A 108 -32.61 -30.00 -26.09
CA VAL A 108 -33.82 -29.91 -25.25
C VAL A 108 -33.36 -29.22 -23.96
#